data_AF-A0A3M1R731-F1
#
_entry.id   AF-A0A3M1R731-F1
#
_cell.length_a   1.000
_cell.length_b   1.000
_cell.length_c   1.000
_cell.angle_alpha   90.00
_cell.angle_beta   90.00
_cell.angle_gamma   90.00
#
_symmetry.space_group_name_H-M   'P 1'
#
loop_
_entity.id
_entity.type
_entity.pdbx_description
1 polymer ?
#
loop_
_entity_poly.entity_id
_entity_poly.type
_entity_poly.pdbx_seq_one_letter_code
_entity_poly.pdbx_strand_id
1 'polypeptide(L)'
;MHPQIEKYHKKLEEIRDLTFQRIEGLNDAQINWAPKQGYNSIGVIIKHMLGAEKFWIGEKIGGTPVHRDRDDEFRGPISLDNLR
;
A
#
# COMPACT_ATOMS: atom_id res chain seq x y z
N MET A 1 -22.80 9.74 -6.12
CA MET A 1 -21.36 10.10 -6.15
C MET A 1 -21.06 10.69 -7.53
N HIS A 2 -20.18 11.69 -7.65
CA HIS A 2 -19.83 12.27 -8.96
C HIS A 2 -19.18 11.20 -9.86
N PRO A 3 -19.52 11.10 -11.17
CA PRO A 3 -19.05 9.99 -12.03
C PRO A 3 -17.53 9.83 -12.07
N GLN A 4 -16.78 10.94 -11.99
CA GLN A 4 -15.32 10.87 -11.94
C GLN A 4 -14.81 10.26 -10.63
N ILE A 5 -15.45 10.57 -9.48
CA ILE A 5 -15.07 10.01 -8.17
C ILE A 5 -15.32 8.50 -8.18
N GLU A 6 -16.45 8.05 -8.76
CA GLU A 6 -16.74 6.62 -8.91
C GLU A 6 -15.68 5.89 -9.75
N LYS A 7 -15.23 6.51 -10.85
CA LYS A 7 -14.16 5.95 -11.67
C LYS A 7 -12.84 5.81 -10.91
N TYR A 8 -12.45 6.81 -10.12
CA TYR A 8 -11.24 6.73 -9.30
C TYR A 8 -11.37 5.69 -8.19
N HIS A 9 -12.53 5.62 -7.53
CA HIS A 9 -12.81 4.61 -6.51
C HIS A 9 -12.65 3.19 -7.06
N LYS A 10 -13.36 2.87 -8.15
CA LYS A 10 -13.25 1.57 -8.81
C LYS A 10 -11.80 1.27 -9.21
N LYS A 11 -11.07 2.28 -9.70
CA LYS A 11 -9.68 2.06 -10.12
C LYS A 11 -8.74 1.75 -8.94
N LEU A 12 -8.94 2.40 -7.80
CA LEU A 12 -8.18 2.14 -6.59
C LEU A 12 -8.46 0.74 -6.03
N GLU A 13 -9.73 0.32 -6.03
CA GLU A 13 -10.13 -1.06 -5.67
C GLU A 13 -9.48 -2.09 -6.60
N GLU A 14 -9.60 -1.91 -7.92
CA GLU A 14 -8.97 -2.79 -8.91
C GLU A 14 -7.46 -2.94 -8.70
N ILE A 15 -6.77 -1.83 -8.40
CA ILE A 15 -5.31 -1.84 -8.18
C ILE A 15 -4.97 -2.58 -6.89
N ARG A 16 -5.73 -2.41 -5.81
CA ARG A 16 -5.54 -3.15 -4.56
C ARG A 16 -5.73 -4.65 -4.78
N ASP A 17 -6.85 -5.04 -5.38
CA ASP A 17 -7.18 -6.45 -5.63
C ASP A 17 -6.11 -7.11 -6.49
N LEU A 18 -5.71 -6.45 -7.59
CA LEU A 18 -4.63 -6.93 -8.43
C LEU A 18 -3.31 -7.03 -7.66
N THR A 19 -3.00 -6.06 -6.80
CA THR A 19 -1.76 -6.08 -6.01
C THR A 19 -1.71 -7.32 -5.12
N PHE A 20 -2.77 -7.59 -4.36
CA PHE A 20 -2.83 -8.76 -3.47
C PHE A 20 -2.88 -10.08 -4.24
N GLN A 21 -3.57 -10.13 -5.37
CA GLN A 21 -3.55 -11.29 -6.26
C GLN A 21 -2.13 -11.60 -6.77
N ARG A 22 -1.33 -10.56 -7.07
CA ARG A 22 0.04 -10.74 -7.60
C ARG A 22 1.04 -11.25 -6.58
N ILE A 23 0.77 -11.07 -5.29
CA ILE A 23 1.62 -11.56 -4.21
C ILE A 23 1.04 -12.80 -3.51
N GLU A 24 -0.06 -13.35 -4.04
CA GLU A 24 -0.66 -14.56 -3.51
C GLU A 24 0.35 -15.73 -3.54
N GLY A 25 0.44 -16.46 -2.43
CA GLY A 25 1.39 -17.56 -2.26
C GLY A 25 2.82 -17.14 -1.88
N LEU A 26 3.13 -15.84 -1.82
CA LEU A 26 4.40 -15.38 -1.25
C LEU A 26 4.35 -15.41 0.28
N ASN A 27 5.50 -15.65 0.90
CA ASN A 27 5.71 -15.52 2.34
C ASN A 27 6.45 -14.21 2.71
N ASP A 28 6.56 -13.93 4.01
CA ASP A 28 7.25 -12.74 4.54
C ASP A 28 8.68 -12.59 4.00
N ALA A 29 9.46 -13.67 3.90
CA ALA A 29 10.81 -13.59 3.36
C ALA A 29 10.84 -13.18 1.88
N GLN A 30 9.90 -13.70 1.08
CA GLN A 30 9.79 -13.40 -0.34
C GLN A 30 9.34 -11.96 -0.61
N ILE A 31 8.36 -11.44 0.14
CA ILE A 31 7.94 -10.04 -0.04
C ILE A 31 8.99 -9.05 0.46
N ASN A 32 9.86 -9.45 1.39
CA ASN A 32 10.96 -8.62 1.88
C ASN A 32 12.26 -8.75 1.07
N TRP A 33 12.32 -9.66 0.11
CA TRP A 33 13.46 -9.76 -0.78
C TRP A 33 13.57 -8.51 -1.67
N ALA A 34 14.79 -8.04 -1.88
CA ALA A 34 15.11 -6.94 -2.77
C ALA A 34 16.31 -7.32 -3.65
N PRO A 35 16.37 -6.85 -4.91
CA PRO A 35 17.42 -7.23 -5.85
C PRO A 35 18.80 -6.68 -5.49
N LYS A 36 18.85 -5.60 -4.70
CA LYS A 36 20.09 -4.96 -4.23
C LYS A 36 19.83 -4.18 -2.94
N GLN A 37 20.87 -4.02 -2.12
CA GLN A 37 20.82 -3.18 -0.93
C GLN A 37 20.40 -1.73 -1.28
N GLY A 38 19.50 -1.18 -0.48
CA GLY A 38 18.95 0.16 -0.68
C GLY A 38 17.75 0.23 -1.63
N TYR A 39 17.36 -0.88 -2.28
CA TYR A 39 16.13 -0.96 -3.05
C TYR A 39 14.96 -1.34 -2.15
N ASN A 40 13.78 -0.81 -2.45
CA ASN A 40 12.56 -1.22 -1.78
C ASN A 40 12.19 -2.65 -2.18
N SER A 41 11.79 -3.43 -1.18
CA SER A 41 11.17 -4.74 -1.39
C SER A 41 9.72 -4.58 -1.84
N ILE A 42 9.09 -5.68 -2.28
CA ILE A 42 7.66 -5.70 -2.64
C ILE A 42 6.81 -5.27 -1.42
N GLY A 43 7.11 -5.79 -0.24
CA GLY A 43 6.41 -5.45 1.00
C GLY A 43 6.47 -3.95 1.33
N VAL A 44 7.64 -3.32 1.16
CA VAL A 44 7.81 -1.87 1.36
C VAL A 44 6.99 -1.07 0.34
N ILE A 45 7.00 -1.47 -0.93
CA ILE A 45 6.21 -0.80 -1.98
C ILE A 45 4.71 -0.86 -1.65
N ILE A 46 4.21 -2.02 -1.22
CA ILE A 46 2.79 -2.19 -0.86
C ILE A 46 2.45 -1.37 0.39
N LYS A 47 3.28 -1.43 1.45
CA LYS A 47 3.08 -0.62 2.66
C LYS A 47 2.99 0.87 2.33
N HIS A 48 3.90 1.36 1.47
CA HIS A 48 3.88 2.74 1.00
C HIS A 48 2.61 3.08 0.20
N MET A 49 2.17 2.19 -0.69
CA MET A 49 0.96 2.39 -1.48
C MET A 49 -0.28 2.53 -0.58
N LEU A 50 -0.44 1.64 0.42
CA LEU A 50 -1.56 1.68 1.36
C LEU A 50 -1.54 2.95 2.22
N GLY A 51 -0.36 3.33 2.73
CA GLY A 51 -0.21 4.56 3.52
C GLY A 51 -0.49 5.83 2.71
N ALA A 52 -0.02 5.87 1.45
CA ALA A 52 -0.29 6.98 0.54
C ALA A 52 -1.79 7.12 0.24
N GLU A 53 -2.48 6.02 -0.03
CA GLU A 53 -3.91 6.05 -0.31
C GLU A 53 -4.72 6.46 0.92
N LYS A 54 -4.43 5.89 2.09
CA LYS A 54 -5.07 6.26 3.35
C LYS A 54 -4.92 7.76 3.64
N PHE A 55 -3.74 8.33 3.39
CA PHE A 55 -3.50 9.76 3.57
C PHE A 55 -4.24 10.64 2.56
N TRP A 56 -4.18 10.34 1.27
CA TRP A 56 -4.84 11.17 0.27
C TRP A 56 -6.37 11.10 0.37
N ILE A 57 -6.92 9.90 0.52
CA ILE A 57 -8.37 9.70 0.57
C ILE A 57 -8.91 10.06 1.96
N GLY A 58 -8.32 9.51 3.03
CA GLY A 58 -8.81 9.69 4.39
C GLY A 58 -8.58 11.11 4.93
N GLU A 59 -7.35 11.62 4.82
CA GLU A 59 -7.00 12.91 5.41
C GLU A 59 -7.20 14.08 4.46
N LYS A 60 -6.60 14.05 3.27
CA LYS A 60 -6.63 15.21 2.37
C LYS A 60 -8.00 15.45 1.74
N ILE A 61 -8.72 14.39 1.38
CA ILE A 61 -10.06 14.50 0.83
C ILE A 61 -11.13 14.37 1.92
N GLY A 62 -11.00 13.38 2.81
CA GLY A 62 -12.00 13.07 3.83
C GLY A 62 -11.90 13.88 5.13
N GLY A 63 -10.83 14.65 5.32
CA GLY A 63 -10.62 15.46 6.53
C GLY A 63 -10.40 14.65 7.82
N THR A 64 -10.20 13.33 7.71
CA THR A 64 -9.97 12.44 8.86
C THR A 64 -8.47 12.27 9.09
N PRO A 65 -7.90 12.73 10.21
CA PRO A 65 -6.48 12.55 10.49
C PRO A 65 -6.10 11.06 10.49
N VAL A 66 -5.05 10.70 9.73
CA VAL A 66 -4.62 9.29 9.64
C VAL A 66 -3.31 9.00 10.35
N HIS A 67 -2.70 10.03 10.95
CA HIS A 67 -1.43 9.95 11.70
C HIS A 67 -0.34 9.17 10.94
N ARG A 68 -0.16 9.50 9.66
CA ARG A 68 0.79 8.82 8.79
C ARG A 68 2.23 9.08 9.24
N ASP A 69 2.96 8.01 9.57
CA ASP A 69 4.43 8.01 9.62
C ASP A 69 4.95 7.50 8.28
N ARG A 70 5.35 8.44 7.41
CA ARG A 70 5.86 8.11 6.08
C ARG A 70 7.19 7.36 6.15
N ASP A 71 8.07 7.73 7.07
CA ASP A 71 9.40 7.14 7.13
C ASP A 71 9.31 5.69 7.62
N ASP A 72 8.31 5.37 8.46
CA ASP A 72 8.01 3.99 8.84
C ASP A 72 7.64 3.09 7.68
N GLU A 73 6.99 3.62 6.63
CA GLU A 73 6.58 2.84 5.46
C GLU A 73 7.77 2.17 4.74
N PHE A 74 8.97 2.73 4.91
CA PHE A 74 10.22 2.24 4.31
C PHE A 74 11.09 1.43 5.26
N ARG A 75 10.65 1.21 6.50
CA ARG A 75 11.32 0.36 7.50
C ARG A 75 10.82 -1.09 7.39
N GLY A 76 11.72 -2.06 7.50
CA GLY A 76 11.40 -3.49 7.41
C GLY A 76 12.12 -4.34 8.47
N PRO A 77 11.81 -5.65 8.57
CA PRO A 77 10.98 -6.43 7.64
C PRO A 77 9.46 -6.19 7.79
N ILE A 78 8.72 -6.38 6.70
CA ILE A 78 7.25 -6.28 6.63
C ILE A 78 6.62 -7.65 6.85
N SER A 79 5.60 -7.75 7.69
CA SER A 79 4.77 -8.95 7.77
C SER A 79 3.58 -8.84 6.81
N LEU A 80 3.24 -9.92 6.10
CA LEU A 80 2.05 -10.01 5.26
C LEU A 80 0.75 -9.68 6.03
N ASP A 81 0.70 -10.04 7.31
CA ASP A 81 -0.46 -9.75 8.16
C ASP A 81 -0.64 -8.25 8.41
N ASN A 82 0.44 -7.47 8.31
CA ASN A 82 0.38 -6.00 8.43
C ASN A 82 0.00 -5.29 7.11
N LEU A 83 -0.14 -6.04 6.00
CA LEU A 83 -0.57 -5.51 4.71
C LEU A 83 -2.07 -5.72 4.44
N ARG A 84 -2.76 -6.52 5.25
CA ARG A 84 -4.20 -6.83 5.12
C ARG A 84 -5.02 -6.05 6.13
#